data_AF-A0A0D3B867-F1
#
_entry.id   AF-A0A0D3B867-F1
#
_cell.length_a   1.000
_cell.length_b   1.000
_cell.length_c   1.000
_cell.angle_alpha   90.00
_cell.angle_beta   90.00
_cell.angle_gamma   90.00
#
_symmetry.space_group_name_H-M   'P 1'
#
loop_
_entity.id
_entity.type
_entity.pdbx_description
1 polymer ?
#
loop_
_entity_poly.entity_id
_entity_poly.type
_entity_poly.pdbx_seq_one_letter_code
_entity_poly.pdbx_strand_id
1 'polypeptide(L)'
;QEFTWEFGLTETINAWKTVWQKNKRPQYINGTVWEQLIVHWEKNDTAATSRKNFNNRKSDRGGKGMYVHNLSACSMSSMEDQLIEANDGNPVDRLQLIKEAYTNKKTGQIQDAVIRSVVDLVETQKEALLSSQPLSDDGDSTGASTNLSLLQINEMVEKVVLKGKKDV
;
A
#
# COMPACT_ATOMS: atom_id res chain seq x y z
N GLN A 1 -3.18 -28.79 -0.98
CA GLN A 1 -4.52 -28.34 -0.59
C GLN A 1 -4.33 -27.04 0.17
N GLU A 2 -4.64 -25.90 -0.46
CA GLU A 2 -4.58 -24.59 0.20
C GLU A 2 -5.84 -24.43 1.05
N PHE A 3 -5.67 -24.19 2.35
CA PHE A 3 -6.77 -23.99 3.30
C PHE A 3 -7.14 -22.52 3.26
N THR A 4 -8.30 -22.18 2.69
CA THR A 4 -8.85 -20.82 2.73
C THR A 4 -9.49 -20.58 4.10
N TRP A 5 -8.95 -19.63 4.85
CA TRP A 5 -9.42 -19.34 6.21
C TRP A 5 -10.59 -18.36 6.17
N GLU A 6 -11.79 -18.81 6.50
CA GLU A 6 -12.92 -17.90 6.74
C GLU A 6 -12.66 -17.02 7.99
N PHE A 7 -13.20 -15.80 7.99
CA PHE A 7 -12.91 -14.76 8.98
C PHE A 7 -13.06 -15.23 10.45
N GLY A 8 -14.10 -16.00 10.77
CA GLY A 8 -14.34 -16.56 12.11
C GLY A 8 -13.36 -17.66 12.55
N LEU A 9 -12.71 -18.34 11.61
CA LEU A 9 -11.68 -19.34 11.91
C LEU A 9 -10.38 -18.67 12.37
N THR A 10 -10.03 -17.50 11.82
CA THR A 10 -8.75 -16.85 12.13
C THR A 10 -8.63 -16.36 13.57
N GLU A 11 -9.69 -15.78 14.14
CA GLU A 11 -9.73 -15.37 15.55
C GLU A 11 -9.57 -16.59 16.48
N THR A 12 -10.25 -17.68 16.13
CA THR A 12 -10.22 -18.95 16.85
C THR A 12 -8.84 -19.61 16.80
N ILE A 13 -8.18 -19.61 15.63
CA ILE A 13 -6.83 -20.16 15.44
C ILE A 13 -5.78 -19.37 16.22
N ASN A 14 -5.87 -18.04 16.26
CA ASN A 14 -4.95 -17.21 17.04
C ASN A 14 -5.10 -17.46 18.56
N ALA A 15 -6.34 -17.63 19.03
CA ALA A 15 -6.61 -18.03 20.41
C ALA A 15 -6.01 -19.42 20.71
N TRP A 16 -6.19 -20.40 19.82
CA TRP A 16 -5.61 -21.74 19.96
C TRP A 16 -4.07 -21.73 19.94
N LYS A 17 -3.45 -20.90 19.10
CA LYS A 17 -1.99 -20.72 19.07
C LYS A 17 -1.45 -20.20 20.40
N THR A 18 -2.18 -19.29 21.05
CA THR A 18 -1.81 -18.77 22.38
C THR A 18 -1.92 -19.85 23.47
N VAL A 19 -2.90 -20.74 23.35
CA VAL A 19 -3.07 -21.90 24.25
C VAL A 19 -1.95 -22.93 24.02
N TRP A 20 -1.60 -23.21 22.77
CA TRP A 20 -0.47 -24.06 22.40
C TRP A 20 0.86 -23.57 23.00
N GLN A 21 1.14 -22.27 22.89
CA GLN A 21 2.34 -21.65 23.47
C GLN A 21 2.46 -21.81 24.99
N LYS A 22 1.33 -22.05 25.69
CA LYS A 22 1.29 -22.33 27.13
C LYS A 22 1.34 -23.83 27.44
N ASN A 23 1.68 -24.66 26.45
CA ASN A 23 1.66 -26.13 26.51
C ASN A 23 0.29 -26.69 26.93
N LYS A 24 -0.80 -26.08 26.44
CA LYS A 24 -2.19 -26.50 26.70
C LYS A 24 -2.91 -26.85 25.39
N ARG A 25 -4.03 -27.58 25.51
CA ARG A 25 -4.93 -27.90 24.40
C ARG A 25 -6.27 -27.15 24.55
N PRO A 26 -6.81 -26.53 23.50
CA PRO A 26 -8.15 -25.94 23.50
C PRO A 26 -9.25 -26.99 23.74
N GLN A 27 -10.34 -26.58 24.40
CA GLN A 27 -11.40 -27.49 24.85
C GLN A 27 -12.23 -28.09 23.70
N TYR A 28 -12.46 -27.33 22.62
CA TYR A 28 -13.41 -27.70 21.56
C TYR A 28 -12.74 -27.80 20.17
N ILE A 29 -11.58 -28.47 20.10
CA ILE A 29 -10.87 -28.71 18.83
C ILE A 29 -10.77 -30.19 18.50
N ASN A 30 -11.05 -30.53 17.23
CA ASN A 30 -10.81 -31.86 16.68
C ASN A 30 -9.32 -32.24 16.83
N GLY A 31 -9.05 -33.48 17.25
CA GLY A 31 -7.67 -33.94 17.52
C GLY A 31 -6.75 -33.89 16.31
N THR A 32 -7.24 -34.34 15.15
CA THR A 32 -6.47 -34.32 13.89
C THR A 32 -6.15 -32.90 13.45
N VAL A 33 -7.12 -31.97 13.55
CA VAL A 33 -6.89 -30.55 13.24
C VAL A 33 -5.86 -29.94 14.20
N TRP A 34 -5.92 -30.30 15.48
CA TRP A 34 -4.96 -29.83 16.48
C TRP A 34 -3.53 -30.29 16.19
N GLU A 35 -3.33 -31.57 15.88
CA GLU A 35 -2.04 -32.14 15.52
C GLU A 35 -1.46 -31.47 14.26
N GLN A 36 -2.31 -31.25 13.24
CA GLN A 36 -1.89 -30.55 12.02
C GLN A 36 -1.48 -29.09 12.31
N LEU A 37 -2.19 -28.40 13.20
CA LEU A 37 -1.84 -27.03 13.61
C LEU A 37 -0.53 -26.98 14.37
N ILE A 38 -0.27 -27.93 15.28
CA ILE A 38 1.01 -28.05 15.98
C ILE A 38 2.14 -28.21 14.96
N VAL A 39 2.01 -29.19 14.05
CA VAL A 39 3.01 -29.44 12.99
C VAL A 39 3.23 -28.18 12.15
N HIS A 40 2.17 -27.43 11.83
CA HIS A 40 2.29 -26.17 11.10
C HIS A 40 3.04 -25.07 11.89
N TRP A 41 2.75 -24.92 13.19
CA TRP A 41 3.38 -23.90 14.04
C TRP A 41 4.82 -24.23 14.45
N GLU A 42 5.20 -25.51 14.49
CA GLU A 42 6.58 -25.96 14.76
C GLU A 42 7.53 -25.78 13.57
N LYS A 43 7.00 -25.63 12.34
CA LYS A 43 7.84 -25.32 11.18
C LYS A 43 8.56 -23.98 11.37
N ASN A 44 9.90 -24.01 11.29
CA ASN A 44 10.74 -22.82 11.39
C ASN A 44 10.34 -21.72 10.39
N ASP A 45 9.95 -22.09 9.17
CA ASP A 45 9.51 -21.14 8.14
C ASP A 45 8.23 -20.38 8.55
N THR A 46 7.28 -21.09 9.19
CA THR A 46 6.05 -20.49 9.71
C THR A 46 6.37 -19.51 10.84
N ALA A 47 7.26 -19.90 11.76
CA ALA A 47 7.68 -19.05 12.87
C ALA A 47 8.43 -17.81 12.39
N ALA A 48 9.35 -17.96 11.44
CA ALA A 48 10.11 -16.88 10.83
C ALA A 48 9.19 -15.90 10.08
N THR A 49 8.28 -16.41 9.25
CA THR A 49 7.31 -15.59 8.51
C THR A 49 6.39 -14.84 9.46
N SER A 50 5.85 -15.52 10.47
CA SER A 50 4.99 -14.89 11.49
C SER A 50 5.73 -13.79 12.26
N ARG A 51 7.00 -13.99 12.61
CA ARG A 51 7.82 -13.00 13.29
C ARG A 51 8.14 -11.81 12.39
N LYS A 52 8.50 -12.05 11.13
CA LYS A 52 8.71 -11.00 10.13
C LYS A 52 7.46 -10.16 9.95
N ASN A 53 6.30 -10.79 9.78
CA ASN A 53 5.02 -10.10 9.62
C ASN A 53 4.64 -9.28 10.87
N PHE A 54 4.90 -9.82 12.07
CA PHE A 54 4.70 -9.08 13.32
C PHE A 54 5.60 -7.84 13.40
N ASN A 55 6.89 -8.00 13.11
CA ASN A 55 7.84 -6.89 13.10
C ASN A 55 7.45 -5.83 12.05
N ASN A 56 7.03 -6.24 10.86
CA ASN A 56 6.57 -5.34 9.81
C ASN A 56 5.27 -4.61 10.20
N ARG A 57 4.35 -5.27 10.91
CA ARG A 57 3.09 -4.66 11.37
C ARG A 57 3.30 -3.69 12.54
N LYS A 58 4.34 -3.91 13.34
CA LYS A 58 4.73 -3.06 14.48
C LYS A 58 5.92 -2.15 14.20
N SER A 59 6.40 -2.08 12.95
CA SER A 59 7.51 -1.21 12.63
C SER A 59 7.11 0.24 12.87
N ASP A 60 8.05 1.02 13.40
CA ASP A 60 7.85 2.45 13.49
C ASP A 60 7.90 3.03 12.08
N ARG A 61 6.86 3.81 11.73
CA ARG A 61 6.76 4.55 10.47
C ARG A 61 6.91 6.05 10.74
N GLY A 62 7.78 6.41 11.70
CA GLY A 62 7.92 7.78 12.20
C GLY A 62 6.64 8.31 12.83
N GLY A 63 5.95 7.46 13.61
CA GLY A 63 4.67 7.82 14.25
C GLY A 63 3.47 7.96 13.29
N LYS A 64 3.61 7.64 11.99
CA LYS A 64 2.57 7.80 10.96
C LYS A 64 1.53 6.66 10.92
N GLY A 65 1.56 5.76 11.89
CA GLY A 65 0.56 4.69 12.04
C GLY A 65 0.71 3.54 11.03
N MET A 66 -0.26 2.63 11.08
CA MET A 66 -0.27 1.40 10.30
C MET A 66 -0.47 1.67 8.80
N TYR A 67 0.08 0.80 7.96
CA TYR A 67 -0.16 0.85 6.51
C TYR A 67 -1.63 0.57 6.17
N VAL A 68 -2.21 1.43 5.35
CA VAL A 68 -3.61 1.35 4.90
C VAL A 68 -3.66 1.50 3.38
N HIS A 69 -4.42 0.66 2.69
CA HIS A 69 -4.73 0.80 1.26
C HIS A 69 -6.24 0.57 1.06
N ASN A 70 -6.83 1.20 0.04
CA ASN A 70 -8.29 1.24 -0.17
C ASN A 70 -8.74 0.43 -1.41
N LEU A 71 -7.85 -0.38 -2.00
CA LEU A 71 -8.13 -1.16 -3.22
C LEU A 71 -9.04 -2.38 -3.00
N SER A 72 -9.47 -2.68 -1.77
CA SER A 72 -10.19 -3.91 -1.45
C SER A 72 -9.43 -5.14 -2.00
N ALA A 73 -10.08 -6.06 -2.70
CA ALA A 73 -9.45 -7.21 -3.35
C ALA A 73 -8.78 -6.89 -4.71
N CYS A 74 -8.74 -5.62 -5.12
CA CYS A 74 -8.13 -5.19 -6.37
C CYS A 74 -6.62 -4.99 -6.20
N SER A 75 -5.84 -5.35 -7.22
CA SER A 75 -4.41 -5.06 -7.25
C SER A 75 -4.13 -3.63 -7.75
N MET A 76 -2.94 -3.11 -7.46
CA MET A 76 -2.50 -1.82 -8.05
C MET A 76 -2.52 -1.86 -9.59
N SER A 77 -2.07 -2.97 -10.19
CA SER A 77 -2.06 -3.13 -11.65
C SER A 77 -3.47 -3.13 -12.22
N SER A 78 -4.39 -3.86 -11.58
CA SER A 78 -5.79 -3.91 -12.03
C SER A 78 -6.50 -2.56 -11.87
N MET A 79 -6.13 -1.77 -10.87
CA MET A 79 -6.61 -0.39 -10.72
C MET A 79 -6.04 0.51 -11.82
N GLU A 80 -4.77 0.35 -12.16
CA GLU A 80 -4.13 1.09 -13.26
C GLU A 80 -4.83 0.80 -14.60
N ASP A 81 -5.10 -0.46 -14.90
CA ASP A 81 -5.84 -0.86 -16.11
C ASP A 81 -7.24 -0.20 -16.14
N GLN A 82 -7.96 -0.19 -15.01
CA GLN A 82 -9.27 0.48 -14.88
C GLN A 82 -9.18 1.99 -15.10
N LEU A 83 -8.12 2.63 -14.61
CA LEU A 83 -7.90 4.07 -14.78
C LEU A 83 -7.56 4.39 -16.24
N ILE A 84 -6.78 3.56 -16.91
CA ILE A 84 -6.44 3.71 -18.34
C ILE A 84 -7.71 3.55 -19.18
N GLU A 85 -8.53 2.54 -18.91
CA GLU A 85 -9.81 2.33 -19.59
C GLU A 85 -10.75 3.53 -19.38
N ALA A 86 -10.85 4.05 -18.16
CA ALA A 86 -11.64 5.24 -17.84
C ALA A 86 -11.10 6.54 -18.46
N ASN A 87 -9.82 6.55 -18.88
CA ASN A 87 -9.14 7.66 -19.52
C ASN A 87 -9.05 7.49 -21.05
N ASP A 88 -10.03 6.80 -21.65
CA ASP A 88 -10.12 6.53 -23.09
C ASP A 88 -8.88 5.79 -23.64
N GLY A 89 -8.27 4.93 -22.83
CA GLY A 89 -7.05 4.18 -23.18
C GLY A 89 -5.75 4.99 -23.01
N ASN A 90 -5.80 6.23 -22.55
CA ASN A 90 -4.61 7.03 -22.31
C ASN A 90 -3.90 6.62 -21.00
N PRO A 91 -2.56 6.52 -21.01
CA PRO A 91 -1.81 6.15 -19.83
C PRO A 91 -2.02 7.14 -18.68
N VAL A 92 -2.11 6.61 -17.46
CA VAL A 92 -2.30 7.39 -16.24
C VAL A 92 -0.96 7.54 -15.51
N ASP A 93 -0.71 8.70 -14.91
CA ASP A 93 0.51 8.90 -14.13
C ASP A 93 0.44 8.21 -12.76
N ARG A 94 1.61 7.93 -12.18
CA ARG A 94 1.75 7.20 -10.92
C ARG A 94 1.19 7.98 -9.73
N LEU A 95 1.15 9.31 -9.79
CA LEU A 95 0.59 10.12 -8.72
C LEU A 95 -0.93 9.94 -8.68
N GLN A 96 -1.61 9.94 -9.83
CA GLN A 96 -3.04 9.67 -9.94
C GLN A 96 -3.38 8.26 -9.46
N LEU A 97 -2.61 7.24 -9.87
CA LEU A 97 -2.79 5.87 -9.41
C LEU A 97 -2.67 5.75 -7.87
N ILE A 98 -1.68 6.39 -7.27
CA ILE A 98 -1.49 6.40 -5.81
C ILE A 98 -2.65 7.13 -5.12
N LYS A 99 -3.09 8.28 -5.64
CA LYS A 99 -4.23 8.99 -5.05
C LYS A 99 -5.47 8.10 -5.01
N GLU A 100 -5.81 7.45 -6.11
CA GLU A 100 -7.00 6.61 -6.17
C GLU A 100 -6.88 5.37 -5.26
N ALA A 101 -5.70 4.73 -5.24
CA ALA A 101 -5.47 3.53 -4.43
C ALA A 101 -5.55 3.76 -2.91
N TYR A 102 -5.22 4.97 -2.45
CA TYR A 102 -5.13 5.29 -1.02
C TYR A 102 -6.20 6.27 -0.53
N THR A 103 -6.99 6.85 -1.42
CA THR A 103 -8.12 7.70 -1.05
C THR A 103 -9.28 6.85 -0.55
N ASN A 104 -9.80 7.20 0.62
CA ASN A 104 -11.00 6.57 1.13
C ASN A 104 -12.23 7.22 0.48
N LYS A 105 -12.99 6.42 -0.28
CA LYS A 105 -14.17 6.88 -1.03
C LYS A 105 -15.27 7.53 -0.20
N LYS A 106 -15.35 7.23 1.12
CA LYS A 106 -16.35 7.86 2.01
C LYS A 106 -15.91 9.24 2.51
N THR A 107 -14.61 9.40 2.76
CA THR A 107 -14.06 10.64 3.35
C THR A 107 -13.43 11.57 2.31
N GLY A 108 -13.08 11.06 1.13
CA GLY A 108 -12.33 11.77 0.10
C GLY A 108 -10.86 12.02 0.46
N GLN A 109 -10.35 11.45 1.55
CA GLN A 109 -8.99 11.70 2.05
C GLN A 109 -8.08 10.48 1.89
N ILE A 110 -6.80 10.74 1.65
CA ILE A 110 -5.74 9.73 1.71
C ILE A 110 -5.54 9.31 3.17
N GLN A 111 -5.80 8.04 3.48
CA GLN A 111 -5.78 7.54 4.86
C GLN A 111 -4.38 7.17 5.36
N ASP A 112 -3.50 6.69 4.50
CA ASP A 112 -2.13 6.38 4.90
C ASP A 112 -1.32 7.68 5.01
N ALA A 113 -0.87 8.01 6.22
CA ALA A 113 -0.19 9.27 6.47
C ALA A 113 1.19 9.38 5.81
N VAL A 114 1.89 8.26 5.53
CA VAL A 114 3.14 8.28 4.76
C VAL A 114 2.82 8.61 3.30
N ILE A 115 1.81 7.95 2.73
CA ILE A 115 1.40 8.20 1.34
C ILE A 115 0.89 9.62 1.17
N ARG A 116 0.12 10.14 2.14
CA ARG A 116 -0.29 11.54 2.15
C ARG A 116 0.92 12.49 2.07
N SER A 117 1.93 12.31 2.93
CA SER A 117 3.16 13.10 2.85
C SER A 117 3.88 12.98 1.50
N VAL A 118 3.86 11.80 0.88
CA VAL A 118 4.46 11.59 -0.45
C VAL A 118 3.69 12.37 -1.51
N VAL A 119 2.36 12.28 -1.52
CA VAL A 119 1.50 13.02 -2.45
C VAL A 119 1.69 14.51 -2.29
N ASP A 120 1.62 15.03 -1.06
CA ASP A 120 1.80 16.46 -0.76
C ASP A 120 3.16 16.97 -1.28
N LEU A 121 4.23 16.19 -1.07
CA LEU A 121 5.58 16.56 -1.50
C LEU A 121 5.74 16.54 -3.03
N VAL A 122 5.13 15.57 -3.72
CA VAL A 122 5.16 15.51 -5.19
C VAL A 122 4.34 16.66 -5.78
N GLU A 123 3.18 16.97 -5.22
CA GLU A 123 2.36 18.11 -5.64
C GLU A 123 3.11 19.44 -5.45
N THR A 124 3.74 19.64 -4.29
CA THR A 124 4.55 20.83 -4.01
C THR A 124 5.69 20.98 -5.03
N GLN A 125 6.40 19.88 -5.35
CA GLN A 125 7.45 19.92 -6.37
C GLN A 125 6.89 20.20 -7.77
N LYS A 126 5.71 19.64 -8.10
CA LYS A 126 5.05 19.86 -9.39
C LYS A 126 4.69 21.34 -9.55
N GLU A 127 4.11 21.95 -8.53
CA GLU A 127 3.77 23.37 -8.52
C GLU A 127 5.00 24.26 -8.64
N ALA A 128 6.08 23.94 -7.91
CA ALA A 128 7.33 24.68 -8.01
C ALA A 128 7.94 24.63 -9.42
N LEU A 129 7.89 23.47 -10.09
CA LEU A 129 8.38 23.31 -11.46
C LEU A 129 7.54 24.12 -12.44
N LEU A 130 6.21 24.05 -12.35
CA LEU A 130 5.29 24.83 -13.19
C LEU A 130 5.48 26.34 -12.99
N SER A 131 5.69 26.79 -11.75
CA SER A 131 5.95 28.21 -11.45
C SER A 131 7.32 28.69 -11.95
N SER A 132 8.26 27.78 -12.19
CA SER A 132 9.61 28.11 -12.69
C SER A 132 9.72 28.14 -14.22
N GLN A 133 8.67 27.72 -14.95
CA GLN A 133 8.65 27.81 -16.40
C GLN A 133 8.58 29.29 -16.84
N PRO A 134 9.44 29.73 -17.77
CA PRO A 134 9.40 31.10 -18.27
C PRO A 134 8.06 31.37 -18.98
N LEU A 135 7.40 32.49 -18.63
CA LEU A 135 6.35 33.06 -19.47
C LEU A 135 7.01 33.45 -20.80
N SER A 136 6.66 32.76 -21.89
CA SER A 136 7.03 33.21 -23.22
C SER A 136 6.23 34.49 -23.53
N ASP A 137 6.90 35.64 -23.65
CA ASP A 137 6.30 36.93 -24.02
C ASP A 137 6.23 37.14 -25.55
N ASP A 138 6.52 36.09 -26.32
CA ASP A 138 6.43 36.17 -27.78
C ASP A 138 4.98 35.92 -28.23
N GLY A 139 4.30 37.02 -28.52
CA GLY A 139 2.96 37.07 -29.11
C GLY A 139 2.93 36.58 -30.55
N ASP A 140 3.30 35.33 -30.81
CA ASP A 140 2.86 34.52 -31.96
C ASP A 140 3.38 33.07 -31.79
N SER A 141 2.73 32.25 -30.97
CA SER A 141 2.90 30.78 -31.09
C SER A 141 1.89 30.00 -30.26
N THR A 142 1.12 29.20 -30.98
CA THR A 142 0.37 28.01 -30.59
C THR A 142 0.81 27.39 -29.26
N GLY A 143 0.06 27.69 -28.20
CA GLY A 143 -0.09 26.93 -26.95
C GLY A 143 1.12 26.14 -26.45
N ALA A 144 2.07 26.82 -25.80
CA ALA A 144 3.05 26.15 -24.96
C ALA A 144 2.31 25.32 -23.89
N SER A 145 2.43 23.99 -23.95
CA SER A 145 1.73 23.08 -23.05
C SER A 145 2.17 23.31 -21.61
N THR A 146 1.28 23.91 -20.81
CA THR A 146 1.43 24.23 -19.39
C THR A 146 1.40 23.00 -18.47
N ASN A 147 1.59 21.79 -19.01
CA ASN A 147 1.46 20.53 -18.29
C ASN A 147 2.75 19.71 -18.34
N LEU A 148 3.21 19.24 -17.18
CA LEU A 148 4.32 18.30 -17.07
C LEU A 148 3.99 16.99 -17.79
N SER A 149 4.99 16.38 -18.41
CA SER A 149 4.83 15.06 -19.02
C SER A 149 4.63 13.95 -17.97
N LEU A 150 3.96 12.87 -18.38
CA LEU A 150 3.72 11.68 -17.57
C LEU A 150 5.03 11.09 -16.99
N LEU A 151 6.08 11.04 -17.82
CA LEU A 151 7.41 10.56 -17.39
C LEU A 151 8.01 11.42 -16.29
N GLN A 152 7.90 12.76 -16.39
CA GLN A 152 8.41 13.67 -15.36
C GLN A 152 7.69 13.46 -14.03
N ILE A 153 6.36 13.32 -14.04
CA ILE A 153 5.57 13.07 -12.83
C ILE A 153 5.96 11.72 -12.20
N ASN A 154 6.09 10.66 -13.01
CA ASN A 154 6.48 9.34 -12.53
C ASN A 154 7.87 9.34 -11.89
N GLU A 155 8.83 10.01 -12.51
CA GLU A 155 10.20 10.14 -11.98
C GLU A 155 10.21 10.90 -10.63
N MET A 156 9.40 11.95 -10.50
CA MET A 156 9.27 12.70 -9.25
C MET A 156 8.73 11.82 -8.12
N VAL A 157 7.68 11.04 -8.40
CA VAL A 157 7.12 10.09 -7.42
C VAL A 157 8.17 9.08 -6.98
N GLU A 158 8.93 8.50 -7.91
CA GLU A 158 9.99 7.53 -7.60
C GLU A 158 11.11 8.12 -6.73
N LYS A 159 11.57 9.32 -7.06
CA LYS A 159 12.59 10.03 -6.27
C LYS A 159 12.14 10.25 -4.83
N VAL A 160 10.89 10.68 -4.63
CA VAL A 160 10.33 10.90 -3.28
C VAL A 160 10.24 9.60 -2.49
N VAL A 161 9.74 8.53 -3.11
CA VAL A 161 9.58 7.22 -2.46
C VAL A 161 10.93 6.60 -2.10
N LEU A 162 11.97 6.77 -2.93
CA LEU A 162 13.31 6.26 -2.65
C LEU A 162 14.06 7.08 -1.60
N LYS A 163 13.86 8.40 -1.57
CA LYS A 163 14.50 9.28 -0.58
C LYS A 163 13.95 9.01 0.83
N GLY A 164 12.64 8.82 0.96
CA GLY A 164 12.02 8.43 2.23
C GLY A 164 12.44 7.07 2.79
N LYS A 165 13.09 6.20 2.00
CA LYS A 165 13.68 4.93 2.48
C LYS A 165 15.10 5.09 3.05
N LYS A 166 15.79 6.19 2.75
CA LYS A 166 17.15 6.46 3.25
C LYS A 166 17.14 7.24 4.57
N ASP A 167 16.05 7.96 4.83
CA ASP A 167 15.87 8.80 6.02
C ASP A 167 15.06 8.10 7.15
N VAL A 168 14.85 6.78 7.04
CA VAL A 168 14.16 5.92 8.03
C VAL A 168 15.10 4.85 8.55
#